data_AF-A0A2U9IRL3-F1
#
_entry.id   AF-A0A2U9IRL3-F1
#
_cell.length_a   1.000
_cell.length_b   1.000
_cell.length_c   1.000
_cell.angle_alpha   90.00
_cell.angle_beta   90.00
_cell.angle_gamma   90.00
#
_symmetry.space_group_name_H-M   'P 1'
#
loop_
_entity.id
_entity.type
_entity.pdbx_description
1 polymer ?
#
loop_
_entity_poly.entity_id
_entity_poly.type
_entity_poly.pdbx_seq_one_letter_code
_entity_poly.pdbx_strand_id
1 'polypeptide(L)'
;MLKDFEEIECSEAEYYDNLGRFHDMPYYVRAKCYTKEYEWGSATISEWDLDLWDSVTVYLDVVNFPPTIVKRILEDDDLDGIVDKGYDTFMEATVNYSKANIFFYSYSKPVDHNLELECEKEKLVECVDGVSSWINDYIDYLVKVAEDFLRAKKPEELSEVKCEKCGVTLRRYEYTYHQRDHEIQEAKRQFREIQGRIYEIDEREYPLAFKYFRDEIDELIVSKVLPIFKDFADKINLEISKRGITYLNSPQLHIISDIQEEIIRNVPRTVREKFISRMTILPSVLSNGGLTKFINMTVNGQIIQGHPHNFSVDVKRKRERFYVHIYLNGDQIGYLKIDDKIRDKIKRMISQYVDQEDVERITEDLYNKVKEKTELE
;
A
#
# COMPACT_ATOMS: atom_id res chain seq x y z
N MET A 1 -28.27 18.51 -27.22
CA MET A 1 -27.35 17.86 -28.18
C MET A 1 -27.15 16.40 -27.79
N LEU A 2 -26.89 16.09 -26.53
CA LEU A 2 -26.68 14.73 -26.02
C LEU A 2 -27.96 14.12 -25.41
N LYS A 3 -28.99 13.85 -26.23
CA LYS A 3 -30.35 13.56 -25.72
C LYS A 3 -30.50 12.24 -24.94
N ASP A 4 -29.51 11.35 -24.97
CA ASP A 4 -29.55 10.05 -24.30
C ASP A 4 -28.28 9.78 -23.46
N PHE A 5 -27.52 10.83 -23.14
CA PHE A 5 -26.35 10.72 -22.26
C PHE A 5 -26.76 11.09 -20.83
N GLU A 6 -26.27 10.33 -19.87
CA GLU A 6 -26.44 10.59 -18.44
C GLU A 6 -25.36 11.57 -17.96
N GLU A 7 -25.76 12.59 -17.18
CA GLU A 7 -24.84 13.51 -16.52
C GLU A 7 -24.21 12.82 -15.31
N ILE A 8 -22.88 12.76 -15.28
CA ILE A 8 -22.09 12.14 -14.20
C ILE A 8 -21.00 13.10 -13.70
N GLU A 9 -20.50 12.84 -12.50
CA GLU A 9 -19.33 13.52 -11.95
C GLU A 9 -18.06 12.74 -12.34
N CYS A 10 -17.08 13.41 -12.94
CA CYS A 10 -15.80 12.86 -13.39
C CYS A 10 -14.61 13.64 -12.79
N SER A 11 -13.37 13.23 -13.07
CA SER A 11 -12.14 13.80 -12.50
C SER A 11 -11.15 14.27 -13.56
N GLU A 12 -11.07 15.57 -13.80
CA GLU A 12 -10.18 16.17 -14.80
C GLU A 12 -8.80 16.52 -14.27
N ALA A 13 -7.78 16.31 -15.11
CA ALA A 13 -6.41 16.74 -14.83
C ALA A 13 -6.26 18.23 -15.11
N GLU A 14 -6.03 19.02 -14.06
CA GLU A 14 -5.76 20.45 -14.17
C GLU A 14 -4.27 20.72 -13.95
N TYR A 15 -3.66 21.41 -14.92
CA TYR A 15 -2.23 21.74 -14.92
C TYR A 15 -1.99 23.18 -14.48
N TYR A 16 -3.03 24.00 -14.38
CA TYR A 16 -2.91 25.39 -13.98
C TYR A 16 -3.69 25.64 -12.68
N ASP A 17 -3.05 26.22 -11.67
CA ASP A 17 -3.81 26.67 -10.48
C ASP A 17 -4.72 27.86 -10.80
N ASN A 18 -5.54 28.25 -9.82
CA ASN A 18 -6.44 29.41 -9.89
C ASN A 18 -5.72 30.75 -10.17
N LEU A 19 -4.38 30.78 -10.20
CA LEU A 19 -3.54 31.93 -10.53
C LEU A 19 -2.85 31.78 -11.90
N GLY A 20 -3.15 30.72 -12.65
CA GLY A 20 -2.59 30.45 -13.97
C GLY A 20 -1.17 29.89 -13.95
N ARG A 21 -0.70 29.32 -12.82
CA ARG A 21 0.64 28.73 -12.72
C ARG A 21 0.63 27.26 -13.13
N PHE A 22 1.52 26.91 -14.04
CA PHE A 22 1.68 25.53 -14.52
C PHE A 22 2.26 24.61 -13.43
N HIS A 23 1.77 23.36 -13.39
CA HIS A 23 2.22 22.29 -12.53
C HIS A 23 2.71 21.10 -13.36
N ASP A 24 3.91 20.58 -13.07
CA ASP A 24 4.46 19.41 -13.79
C ASP A 24 3.66 18.12 -13.51
N MET A 25 3.03 18.02 -12.34
CA MET A 25 2.07 16.97 -12.00
C MET A 25 0.67 17.60 -11.91
N PRO A 26 -0.32 17.11 -12.67
CA PRO A 26 -1.66 17.66 -12.60
C PRO A 26 -2.28 17.37 -11.24
N TYR A 27 -3.20 18.24 -10.81
CA TYR A 27 -4.13 17.92 -9.73
C TYR A 27 -5.49 17.58 -10.32
N TYR A 28 -6.20 16.63 -9.70
CA TYR A 28 -7.49 16.19 -10.20
C TYR A 28 -8.62 17.02 -9.59
N VAL A 29 -9.44 17.61 -10.46
CA VAL A 29 -10.62 18.39 -10.09
C VAL A 29 -11.89 17.68 -10.51
N ARG A 30 -12.96 17.89 -9.75
CA ARG A 30 -14.27 17.37 -10.12
C ARG A 30 -14.77 18.13 -11.35
N ALA A 31 -15.24 17.40 -12.33
CA ALA A 31 -15.78 17.91 -13.57
C ALA A 31 -17.14 17.27 -13.88
N LYS A 32 -17.89 17.91 -14.77
CA LYS A 32 -19.14 17.36 -15.28
C LYS A 32 -18.86 16.64 -16.59
N CYS A 33 -19.34 15.41 -16.68
CA CYS A 33 -19.25 14.61 -17.89
C CYS A 33 -20.63 14.09 -18.28
N TYR A 34 -20.75 13.70 -19.54
CA TYR A 34 -21.93 13.09 -20.12
C TYR A 34 -21.54 11.72 -20.65
N THR A 35 -22.14 10.65 -20.12
CA THR A 35 -21.79 9.27 -20.47
C THR A 35 -22.97 8.52 -21.11
N LYS A 36 -22.67 7.56 -21.98
CA LYS A 36 -23.65 6.65 -22.56
C LYS A 36 -23.05 5.25 -22.68
N GLU A 37 -23.81 4.27 -22.21
CA GLU A 37 -23.44 2.86 -22.21
C GLU A 37 -23.86 2.15 -23.51
N TYR A 38 -23.01 1.23 -23.96
CA TYR A 38 -23.18 0.42 -25.16
C TYR A 38 -22.76 -1.04 -24.86
N GLU A 39 -23.12 -1.97 -25.75
CA GLU A 39 -22.69 -3.37 -25.60
C GLU A 39 -21.16 -3.55 -25.65
N TRP A 40 -20.46 -2.66 -26.35
CA TRP A 40 -19.01 -2.68 -26.48
C TRP A 40 -18.27 -1.95 -25.35
N GLY A 41 -18.95 -1.18 -24.50
CA GLY A 41 -18.33 -0.31 -23.50
C GLY A 41 -19.10 1.00 -23.30
N SER A 42 -18.40 2.04 -22.83
CA SER A 42 -19.00 3.35 -22.61
C SER A 42 -18.34 4.44 -23.47
N ALA A 43 -19.12 5.48 -23.79
CA ALA A 43 -18.63 6.72 -24.38
C ALA A 43 -18.91 7.88 -23.43
N THR A 44 -17.87 8.61 -23.05
CA THR A 44 -17.97 9.75 -22.14
C THR A 44 -17.40 11.01 -22.75
N ILE A 45 -18.06 12.13 -22.53
CA ILE A 45 -17.68 13.45 -23.05
C ILE A 45 -17.59 14.41 -21.86
N SER A 46 -16.49 15.13 -21.74
CA SER A 46 -16.36 16.22 -20.76
C SER A 46 -17.19 17.43 -21.18
N GLU A 47 -17.79 18.13 -20.22
CA GLU A 47 -18.41 19.44 -20.45
C GLU A 47 -17.43 20.46 -21.04
N TRP A 48 -16.15 20.42 -20.64
CA TRP A 48 -15.12 21.31 -21.18
C TRP A 48 -14.84 21.07 -22.66
N ASP A 49 -14.80 19.81 -23.08
CA ASP A 49 -14.57 19.44 -24.48
C ASP A 49 -15.72 19.91 -25.39
N LEU A 50 -16.93 20.11 -24.83
CA LEU A 50 -18.05 20.68 -25.56
C LEU A 50 -17.91 22.19 -25.80
N ASP A 51 -17.18 22.92 -24.96
CA ASP A 51 -17.17 24.39 -24.98
C ASP A 51 -16.04 24.99 -25.82
N LEU A 52 -14.93 24.27 -26.03
CA LEU A 52 -13.69 24.85 -26.52
C LEU A 52 -13.51 24.81 -28.04
N TRP A 53 -13.97 23.76 -28.73
CA TRP A 53 -13.56 23.47 -30.11
C TRP A 53 -14.68 22.99 -31.05
N ASP A 54 -14.40 23.03 -32.35
CA ASP A 54 -15.26 22.46 -33.40
C ASP A 54 -15.18 20.93 -33.46
N SER A 55 -14.10 20.35 -32.93
CA SER A 55 -13.97 18.91 -32.64
C SER A 55 -14.07 18.65 -31.14
N VAL A 56 -14.69 17.54 -30.78
CA VAL A 56 -14.95 17.11 -29.40
C VAL A 56 -14.26 15.77 -29.21
N THR A 57 -13.47 15.66 -28.14
CA THR A 57 -12.88 14.39 -27.71
C THR A 57 -13.94 13.56 -27.00
N VAL A 58 -14.11 12.32 -27.45
CA VAL A 58 -14.96 11.32 -26.81
C VAL A 58 -14.05 10.26 -26.19
N TYR A 59 -14.15 10.07 -24.89
CA TYR A 59 -13.42 9.08 -24.13
C TYR A 59 -14.18 7.77 -24.16
N LEU A 60 -13.60 6.73 -24.77
CA LEU A 60 -14.20 5.41 -24.89
C LEU A 60 -13.56 4.47 -23.87
N ASP A 61 -14.37 3.80 -23.05
CA ASP A 61 -13.95 2.67 -22.22
C ASP A 61 -14.50 1.38 -22.82
N VAL A 62 -13.74 0.79 -23.74
CA VAL A 62 -14.10 -0.43 -24.45
C VAL A 62 -13.81 -1.66 -23.59
N VAL A 63 -14.79 -2.56 -23.46
CA VAL A 63 -14.66 -3.76 -22.63
C VAL A 63 -13.58 -4.69 -23.20
N ASN A 64 -12.72 -5.22 -22.32
CA ASN A 64 -11.59 -6.10 -22.67
C ASN A 64 -10.55 -5.47 -23.62
N PHE A 65 -10.44 -4.14 -23.65
CA PHE A 65 -9.41 -3.42 -24.39
C PHE A 65 -8.24 -3.01 -23.47
N PRO A 66 -6.98 -3.00 -23.95
CA PRO A 66 -6.54 -3.55 -25.23
C PRO A 66 -6.65 -5.09 -25.26
N PRO A 67 -6.76 -5.71 -26.46
CA PRO A 67 -6.80 -7.16 -26.59
C PRO A 67 -5.59 -7.82 -25.91
N THR A 68 -5.77 -9.02 -25.33
CA THR A 68 -4.74 -9.72 -24.55
C THR A 68 -3.37 -9.79 -25.23
N ILE A 69 -3.33 -10.01 -26.55
CA ILE A 69 -2.09 -10.06 -27.33
C ILE A 69 -1.36 -8.70 -27.37
N VAL A 70 -2.11 -7.60 -27.52
CA VAL A 70 -1.58 -6.22 -27.49
C VAL A 70 -1.10 -5.90 -26.08
N LYS A 71 -1.92 -6.22 -25.07
CA LYS A 71 -1.58 -6.05 -23.66
C LYS A 71 -0.27 -6.76 -23.31
N ARG A 72 -0.08 -8.01 -23.76
CA ARG A 72 1.16 -8.77 -23.55
C ARG A 72 2.38 -8.04 -24.11
N ILE A 73 2.27 -7.46 -25.31
CA ILE A 73 3.37 -6.77 -25.97
C ILE A 73 3.73 -5.46 -25.25
N LEU A 74 2.73 -4.79 -24.67
CA LEU A 74 2.90 -3.53 -23.94
C LEU A 74 3.38 -3.71 -22.49
N GLU A 75 3.08 -4.83 -21.83
CA GLU A 75 3.37 -5.05 -20.40
C GLU A 75 4.64 -5.87 -20.12
N ASP A 76 5.14 -6.64 -21.08
CA ASP A 76 6.13 -7.68 -20.77
C ASP A 76 7.57 -7.11 -20.71
N ASP A 77 8.05 -6.86 -19.50
CA ASP A 77 9.45 -6.53 -19.20
C ASP A 77 10.44 -7.63 -19.68
N ASP A 78 9.96 -8.88 -19.87
CA ASP A 78 10.74 -9.97 -20.47
C ASP A 78 10.85 -9.87 -22.02
N LEU A 79 10.19 -8.88 -22.65
CA LEU A 79 10.37 -8.50 -24.07
C LEU A 79 11.42 -7.39 -24.21
N ASP A 80 12.61 -7.65 -23.67
CA ASP A 80 13.75 -6.74 -23.63
C ASP A 80 13.93 -5.96 -24.96
N GLY A 81 13.69 -4.64 -24.94
CA GLY A 81 13.85 -3.73 -26.08
C GLY A 81 12.79 -3.79 -27.19
N ILE A 82 11.62 -4.39 -26.93
CA ILE A 82 10.49 -4.51 -27.87
C ILE A 82 9.27 -3.68 -27.42
N VAL A 83 9.08 -3.41 -26.12
CA VAL A 83 7.91 -2.66 -25.59
C VAL A 83 7.75 -1.31 -26.29
N ASP A 84 8.81 -0.48 -26.37
CA ASP A 84 8.76 0.82 -27.07
C ASP A 84 8.36 0.66 -28.54
N LYS A 85 8.91 -0.35 -29.24
CA LYS A 85 8.58 -0.62 -30.64
C LYS A 85 7.15 -1.14 -30.81
N GLY A 86 6.66 -1.91 -29.84
CA GLY A 86 5.29 -2.39 -29.80
C GLY A 86 4.34 -1.23 -29.61
N TYR A 87 4.61 -0.36 -28.65
CA TYR A 87 3.88 0.88 -28.44
C TYR A 87 3.83 1.73 -29.72
N ASP A 88 4.98 2.03 -30.32
CA ASP A 88 5.06 2.79 -31.58
C ASP A 88 4.25 2.12 -32.70
N THR A 89 4.33 0.79 -32.82
CA THR A 89 3.58 0.01 -33.82
C THR A 89 2.06 0.15 -33.61
N PHE A 90 1.58 0.05 -32.38
CA PHE A 90 0.16 0.15 -32.09
C PHE A 90 -0.36 1.59 -32.17
N MET A 91 0.45 2.57 -31.79
CA MET A 91 0.16 3.99 -32.03
C MET A 91 0.01 4.27 -33.52
N GLU A 92 0.98 3.84 -34.33
CA GLU A 92 0.96 4.02 -35.78
C GLU A 92 -0.23 3.30 -36.42
N ALA A 93 -0.50 2.06 -36.02
CA ALA A 93 -1.67 1.32 -36.51
C ALA A 93 -2.99 2.02 -36.15
N THR A 94 -3.07 2.57 -34.95
CA THR A 94 -4.28 3.26 -34.47
C THR A 94 -4.52 4.56 -35.24
N VAL A 95 -3.50 5.40 -35.40
CA VAL A 95 -3.59 6.66 -36.16
C VAL A 95 -3.89 6.41 -37.64
N ASN A 96 -3.41 5.29 -38.20
CA ASN A 96 -3.64 4.92 -39.59
C ASN A 96 -4.94 4.13 -39.81
N TYR A 97 -5.77 3.93 -38.78
CA TYR A 97 -7.04 3.22 -38.92
C TYR A 97 -8.07 4.08 -39.68
N SER A 98 -8.24 3.80 -40.97
CA SER A 98 -8.94 4.69 -41.91
C SER A 98 -10.44 4.93 -41.66
N LYS A 99 -11.08 4.19 -40.75
CA LYS A 99 -12.52 4.34 -40.46
C LYS A 99 -12.83 5.34 -39.35
N ALA A 100 -11.86 5.70 -38.51
CA ALA A 100 -12.09 6.58 -37.37
C ALA A 100 -10.81 7.34 -36.98
N ASN A 101 -10.96 8.57 -36.47
CA ASN A 101 -9.86 9.34 -35.93
C ASN A 101 -9.71 9.03 -34.44
N ILE A 102 -8.94 7.99 -34.16
CA ILE A 102 -8.77 7.43 -32.82
C ILE A 102 -7.33 7.57 -32.34
N PHE A 103 -7.17 7.76 -31.04
CA PHE A 103 -5.88 7.82 -30.38
C PHE A 103 -5.80 6.76 -29.28
N PHE A 104 -4.69 6.03 -29.28
CA PHE A 104 -4.37 5.06 -28.24
C PHE A 104 -3.65 5.81 -27.12
N TYR A 105 -4.32 6.01 -25.99
CA TYR A 105 -3.73 6.67 -24.82
C TYR A 105 -4.17 5.94 -23.56
N SER A 106 -3.21 5.58 -22.70
CA SER A 106 -3.45 5.00 -21.37
C SER A 106 -3.08 5.97 -20.24
N TYR A 107 -2.82 7.24 -20.56
CA TYR A 107 -2.55 8.24 -19.53
C TYR A 107 -3.85 8.85 -19.03
N SER A 108 -3.93 8.94 -17.70
CA SER A 108 -5.03 9.51 -16.92
C SER A 108 -5.54 10.86 -17.48
N LYS A 109 -6.78 10.84 -18.01
CA LYS A 109 -7.60 12.02 -18.31
C LYS A 109 -9.02 11.85 -17.67
N PRO A 110 -10.03 12.73 -17.87
CA PRO A 110 -11.19 12.98 -16.99
C PRO A 110 -11.90 11.78 -16.35
N VAL A 111 -11.92 10.66 -17.07
CA VAL A 111 -12.66 9.44 -16.78
C VAL A 111 -11.73 8.27 -17.12
N ASP A 112 -11.84 7.16 -16.41
CA ASP A 112 -11.15 5.92 -16.80
C ASP A 112 -11.61 5.54 -18.22
N HIS A 113 -10.68 5.57 -19.18
CA HIS A 113 -10.92 5.28 -20.58
C HIS A 113 -9.69 4.61 -21.18
N ASN A 114 -9.87 3.99 -22.35
CA ASN A 114 -8.80 3.27 -23.02
C ASN A 114 -8.60 3.66 -24.50
N LEU A 115 -9.51 4.46 -25.07
CA LEU A 115 -9.38 5.09 -26.38
C LEU A 115 -9.95 6.50 -26.37
N GLU A 116 -9.38 7.39 -27.18
CA GLU A 116 -9.94 8.70 -27.48
C GLU A 116 -10.42 8.72 -28.94
N LEU A 117 -11.61 9.26 -29.17
CA LEU A 117 -12.21 9.44 -30.49
C LEU A 117 -12.46 10.93 -30.73
N GLU A 118 -11.95 11.46 -31.83
CA GLU A 118 -12.22 12.83 -32.23
C GLU A 118 -13.47 12.91 -33.12
N CYS A 119 -14.49 13.64 -32.67
CA CYS A 119 -15.76 13.81 -33.37
C CYS A 119 -16.01 15.28 -33.74
N GLU A 120 -16.58 15.54 -34.92
CA GLU A 120 -17.10 16.88 -35.25
C GLU A 120 -18.30 17.22 -34.33
N LYS A 121 -18.28 18.38 -33.69
CA LYS A 121 -19.30 18.81 -32.73
C LYS A 121 -20.72 18.77 -33.30
N GLU A 122 -20.88 19.14 -34.57
CA GLU A 122 -22.18 19.13 -35.26
C GLU A 122 -22.74 17.72 -35.49
N LYS A 123 -21.87 16.69 -35.54
CA LYS A 123 -22.22 15.28 -35.77
C LYS A 123 -21.90 14.40 -34.57
N LEU A 124 -21.73 14.99 -33.39
CA LEU A 124 -21.23 14.27 -32.20
C LEU A 124 -22.03 12.99 -31.89
N VAL A 125 -23.36 13.07 -31.86
CA VAL A 125 -24.20 11.89 -31.58
C VAL A 125 -24.08 10.82 -32.67
N GLU A 126 -24.05 11.21 -33.95
CA GLU A 126 -23.88 10.28 -35.06
C GLU A 126 -22.50 9.60 -35.03
N CYS A 127 -21.46 10.37 -34.69
CA CYS A 127 -20.09 9.88 -34.53
C CYS A 127 -20.00 8.82 -33.43
N VAL A 128 -20.55 9.09 -32.25
CA VAL A 128 -20.53 8.14 -31.12
C VAL A 128 -21.39 6.91 -31.39
N ASP A 129 -22.61 7.07 -31.90
CA ASP A 129 -23.47 5.93 -32.24
C ASP A 129 -22.85 5.07 -33.37
N GLY A 130 -22.02 5.68 -34.23
CA GLY A 130 -21.23 5.03 -35.27
C GLY A 130 -20.12 4.11 -34.74
N VAL A 131 -19.66 4.24 -33.49
CA VAL A 131 -18.58 3.40 -32.89
C VAL A 131 -18.90 1.92 -33.02
N SER A 132 -20.15 1.55 -32.75
CA SER A 132 -20.64 0.17 -32.83
C SER A 132 -20.41 -0.48 -34.21
N SER A 133 -20.28 0.32 -35.27
CA SER A 133 -20.09 -0.17 -36.64
C SER A 133 -18.65 -0.54 -36.99
N TRP A 134 -17.66 -0.09 -36.19
CA TRP A 134 -16.25 -0.28 -36.51
C TRP A 134 -15.39 -0.75 -35.33
N ILE A 135 -15.84 -0.64 -34.07
CA ILE A 135 -14.98 -0.93 -32.92
C ILE A 135 -14.45 -2.38 -32.91
N ASN A 136 -15.30 -3.36 -33.25
CA ASN A 136 -14.89 -4.75 -33.35
C ASN A 136 -13.91 -4.98 -34.51
N ASP A 137 -14.11 -4.30 -35.65
CA ASP A 137 -13.18 -4.36 -36.79
C ASP A 137 -11.81 -3.78 -36.41
N TYR A 138 -11.79 -2.72 -35.60
CA TYR A 138 -10.55 -2.11 -35.09
C TYR A 138 -9.83 -3.05 -34.11
N ILE A 139 -10.56 -3.67 -33.18
CA ILE A 139 -10.01 -4.70 -32.27
C ILE A 139 -9.37 -5.85 -33.08
N ASP A 140 -10.09 -6.40 -34.06
CA ASP A 140 -9.60 -7.47 -34.92
C ASP A 140 -8.37 -7.03 -35.75
N TYR A 141 -8.34 -5.77 -36.17
CA TYR A 141 -7.20 -5.17 -36.85
C TYR A 141 -5.98 -5.10 -35.95
N LEU A 142 -6.12 -4.61 -34.71
CA LEU A 142 -5.02 -4.58 -33.74
C LEU A 142 -4.50 -5.99 -33.42
N VAL A 143 -5.38 -6.98 -33.30
CA VAL A 143 -4.97 -8.38 -33.10
C VAL A 143 -4.08 -8.85 -34.25
N LYS A 144 -4.46 -8.57 -35.50
CA LYS A 144 -3.62 -8.93 -36.67
C LYS A 144 -2.27 -8.22 -36.66
N VAL A 145 -2.25 -6.92 -36.35
CA VAL A 145 -1.02 -6.15 -36.23
C VAL A 145 -0.11 -6.73 -35.14
N ALA A 146 -0.68 -7.09 -33.98
CA ALA A 146 0.04 -7.70 -32.88
C ALA A 146 0.59 -9.08 -33.24
N GLU A 147 -0.18 -9.90 -33.95
CA GLU A 147 0.29 -11.19 -34.45
C GLU A 147 1.44 -11.02 -35.45
N ASP A 148 1.33 -10.10 -36.41
CA ASP A 148 2.40 -9.82 -37.39
C ASP A 148 3.66 -9.32 -36.70
N PHE A 149 3.50 -8.46 -35.70
CA PHE A 149 4.59 -7.98 -34.86
C PHE A 149 5.30 -9.13 -34.13
N LEU A 150 4.54 -10.01 -33.46
CA LEU A 150 5.11 -11.18 -32.78
C LEU A 150 5.72 -12.17 -33.77
N ARG A 151 5.11 -12.42 -34.94
CA ARG A 151 5.72 -13.26 -36.00
C ARG A 151 7.11 -12.76 -36.38
N ALA A 152 7.27 -11.44 -36.48
CA ALA A 152 8.53 -10.82 -36.88
C ALA A 152 9.57 -10.75 -35.75
N LYS A 153 9.14 -10.62 -34.49
CA LYS A 153 10.03 -10.35 -33.36
C LYS A 153 10.21 -11.50 -32.39
N LYS A 154 9.14 -12.24 -32.08
CA LYS A 154 9.08 -13.28 -31.05
C LYS A 154 8.03 -14.36 -31.37
N PRO A 155 8.21 -15.13 -32.44
CA PRO A 155 7.19 -16.06 -32.97
C PRO A 155 6.80 -17.17 -31.98
N GLU A 156 7.64 -17.48 -31.00
CA GLU A 156 7.35 -18.44 -29.93
C GLU A 156 6.16 -18.02 -29.05
N GLU A 157 5.85 -16.73 -28.94
CA GLU A 157 4.67 -16.24 -28.20
C GLU A 157 3.35 -16.67 -28.87
N LEU A 158 3.39 -16.96 -30.17
CA LEU A 158 2.25 -17.47 -30.94
C LEU A 158 2.14 -18.99 -30.90
N SER A 159 3.08 -19.70 -30.27
CA SER A 159 2.99 -21.16 -30.13
C SER A 159 1.85 -21.57 -29.20
N GLU A 160 1.31 -22.76 -29.42
CA GLU A 160 0.30 -23.35 -28.54
C GLU A 160 0.95 -23.97 -27.30
N VAL A 161 0.38 -23.69 -26.13
CA VAL A 161 0.78 -24.26 -24.85
C VAL A 161 -0.46 -24.86 -24.20
N LYS A 162 -0.32 -26.08 -23.68
CA LYS A 162 -1.36 -26.74 -22.92
C LYS A 162 -1.19 -26.44 -21.44
N CYS A 163 -2.23 -25.93 -20.78
CA CYS A 163 -2.22 -25.69 -19.35
C CYS A 163 -2.24 -27.02 -18.58
N GLU A 164 -1.25 -27.22 -17.72
CA GLU A 164 -1.13 -28.45 -16.91
C GLU A 164 -2.25 -28.61 -15.89
N LYS A 165 -2.86 -27.49 -15.45
CA LYS A 165 -3.91 -27.50 -14.41
C LYS A 165 -5.29 -27.85 -14.96
N CYS A 166 -5.68 -27.29 -16.12
CA CYS A 166 -7.04 -27.45 -16.66
C CYS A 166 -7.09 -28.16 -18.02
N GLY A 167 -5.94 -28.39 -18.67
CA GLY A 167 -5.85 -29.07 -19.95
C GLY A 167 -6.25 -28.26 -21.18
N VAL A 168 -6.64 -26.99 -21.02
CA VAL A 168 -6.94 -26.08 -22.15
C VAL A 168 -5.65 -25.81 -22.94
N THR A 169 -5.78 -25.74 -24.27
CA THR A 169 -4.72 -25.29 -25.17
C THR A 169 -4.96 -23.82 -25.51
N LEU A 170 -3.96 -22.98 -25.32
CA LEU A 170 -4.01 -21.54 -25.55
C LEU A 170 -2.70 -21.07 -26.20
N ARG A 171 -2.68 -19.83 -26.69
CA ARG A 171 -1.43 -19.23 -27.18
C ARG A 171 -0.51 -18.92 -26.01
N ARG A 172 0.81 -18.98 -26.23
CA ARG A 172 1.80 -18.72 -25.18
C ARG A 172 1.65 -17.32 -24.56
N TYR A 173 1.30 -16.31 -25.35
CA TYR A 173 1.03 -14.95 -24.85
C TYR A 173 -0.15 -14.87 -23.86
N GLU A 174 -1.10 -15.81 -23.92
CA GLU A 174 -2.26 -15.88 -23.00
C GLU A 174 -1.94 -16.68 -21.73
N TYR A 175 -0.84 -17.44 -21.75
CA TYR A 175 -0.57 -18.46 -20.73
C TYR A 175 -0.35 -17.87 -19.34
N THR A 176 0.36 -16.74 -19.25
CA THR A 176 0.62 -16.06 -17.98
C THR A 176 -0.67 -15.49 -17.37
N TYR A 177 -1.53 -14.86 -18.17
CA TYR A 177 -2.84 -14.37 -17.73
C TYR A 177 -3.73 -15.53 -17.27
N HIS A 178 -3.76 -16.62 -18.03
CA HIS A 178 -4.52 -17.82 -17.67
C HIS A 178 -4.01 -18.49 -16.38
N GLN A 179 -2.70 -18.51 -16.14
CA GLN A 179 -2.13 -18.98 -14.88
C GLN A 179 -2.56 -18.11 -13.70
N ARG A 180 -2.59 -16.79 -13.89
CA ARG A 180 -3.08 -15.83 -12.89
C ARG A 180 -4.56 -16.05 -12.58
N ASP A 181 -5.38 -16.38 -13.57
CA ASP A 181 -6.79 -16.74 -13.33
C ASP A 181 -6.91 -17.98 -12.45
N HIS A 182 -6.11 -19.02 -12.71
CA HIS A 182 -6.07 -20.19 -11.81
C HIS A 182 -5.65 -19.82 -10.39
N GLU A 183 -4.66 -18.95 -10.24
CA GLU A 183 -4.23 -18.46 -8.93
C GLU A 183 -5.36 -17.70 -8.20
N ILE A 184 -6.07 -16.81 -8.88
CA ILE A 184 -7.19 -16.05 -8.32
C ILE A 184 -8.38 -16.97 -7.97
N GLN A 185 -8.71 -17.94 -8.82
CA GLN A 185 -9.78 -18.90 -8.52
C GLN A 185 -9.45 -19.76 -7.30
N GLU A 186 -8.18 -20.17 -7.18
CA GLU A 186 -7.70 -20.88 -6.00
C GLU A 186 -7.72 -19.97 -4.76
N ALA A 187 -7.33 -18.70 -4.88
CA ALA A 187 -7.45 -17.71 -3.80
C ALA A 187 -8.91 -17.57 -3.34
N LYS A 188 -9.87 -17.51 -4.27
CA LYS A 188 -11.31 -17.46 -3.98
C LYS A 188 -11.79 -18.72 -3.25
N ARG A 189 -11.30 -19.90 -3.64
CA ARG A 189 -11.61 -21.16 -2.95
C ARG A 189 -11.10 -21.15 -1.51
N GLN A 190 -9.82 -20.79 -1.33
CA GLN A 190 -9.20 -20.67 0.00
C GLN A 190 -9.95 -19.65 0.88
N PHE A 191 -10.35 -18.51 0.32
CA PHE A 191 -11.12 -17.51 1.05
C PHE A 191 -12.48 -18.03 1.53
N ARG A 192 -13.20 -18.82 0.71
CA ARG A 192 -14.46 -19.47 1.15
C ARG A 192 -14.22 -20.47 2.28
N GLU A 193 -13.10 -21.18 2.28
CA GLU A 193 -12.74 -22.10 3.37
C GLU A 193 -12.43 -21.35 4.67
N ILE A 194 -11.69 -20.23 4.57
CA ILE A 194 -11.47 -19.31 5.69
C ILE A 194 -12.79 -18.83 6.29
N GLN A 195 -13.77 -18.46 5.46
CA GLN A 195 -15.08 -18.02 5.95
C GLN A 195 -15.80 -19.08 6.80
N GLY A 196 -15.62 -20.37 6.46
CA GLY A 196 -16.16 -21.49 7.22
C GLY A 196 -15.36 -21.87 8.46
N ARG A 197 -14.05 -21.57 8.49
CA ARG A 197 -13.11 -21.97 9.56
C ARG A 197 -12.37 -20.79 10.20
N ILE A 198 -13.03 -19.62 10.26
CA ILE A 198 -12.39 -18.34 10.63
C ILE A 198 -11.71 -18.36 12.01
N TYR A 199 -12.10 -19.27 12.90
CA TYR A 199 -11.54 -19.42 14.25
C TYR A 199 -10.23 -20.21 14.33
N GLU A 200 -9.84 -20.90 13.25
CA GLU A 200 -8.68 -21.80 13.20
C GLU A 200 -7.68 -21.39 12.10
N ILE A 201 -7.73 -20.14 11.64
CA ILE A 201 -6.99 -19.71 10.45
C ILE A 201 -5.46 -19.62 10.67
N ASP A 202 -4.71 -20.24 9.76
CA ASP A 202 -3.28 -20.03 9.57
C ASP A 202 -3.01 -19.51 8.16
N GLU A 203 -2.29 -18.40 8.06
CA GLU A 203 -1.86 -17.79 6.81
C GLU A 203 -1.01 -18.74 5.94
N ARG A 204 -0.29 -19.67 6.57
CA ARG A 204 0.51 -20.69 5.87
C ARG A 204 -0.35 -21.73 5.15
N GLU A 205 -1.55 -22.00 5.65
CA GLU A 205 -2.48 -22.95 5.03
C GLU A 205 -3.21 -22.31 3.84
N TYR A 206 -3.40 -20.99 3.87
CA TYR A 206 -4.21 -20.24 2.89
C TYR A 206 -3.46 -19.05 2.26
N PRO A 207 -2.23 -19.24 1.74
CA PRO A 207 -1.37 -18.13 1.33
C PRO A 207 -1.95 -17.27 0.21
N LEU A 208 -2.72 -17.85 -0.71
CA LEU A 208 -3.30 -17.11 -1.82
C LEU A 208 -4.50 -16.26 -1.38
N ALA A 209 -5.30 -16.76 -0.44
CA ALA A 209 -6.36 -15.94 0.14
C ALA A 209 -5.80 -14.72 0.87
N PHE A 210 -4.74 -14.88 1.65
CA PHE A 210 -4.08 -13.75 2.32
C PHE A 210 -3.38 -12.78 1.34
N LYS A 211 -2.93 -13.26 0.18
CA LYS A 211 -2.35 -12.41 -0.88
C LYS A 211 -3.40 -11.53 -1.56
N TYR A 212 -4.58 -12.06 -1.86
CA TYR A 212 -5.59 -11.37 -2.68
C TYR A 212 -6.78 -10.78 -1.92
N PHE A 213 -7.07 -11.29 -0.72
CA PHE A 213 -8.27 -10.95 0.08
C PHE A 213 -7.91 -10.55 1.51
N ARG A 214 -6.75 -9.89 1.70
CA ARG A 214 -6.23 -9.55 3.04
C ARG A 214 -7.23 -8.71 3.84
N ASP A 215 -7.79 -7.70 3.20
CA ASP A 215 -8.68 -6.74 3.85
C ASP A 215 -9.98 -7.41 4.29
N GLU A 216 -10.56 -8.26 3.45
CA GLU A 216 -11.78 -9.00 3.77
C GLU A 216 -11.55 -10.04 4.88
N ILE A 217 -10.39 -10.73 4.87
CA ILE A 217 -10.01 -11.62 5.97
C ILE A 217 -9.86 -10.83 7.26
N ASP A 218 -9.22 -9.67 7.20
CA ASP A 218 -9.01 -8.80 8.35
C ASP A 218 -10.31 -8.29 8.95
N GLU A 219 -11.30 -7.94 8.13
CA GLU A 219 -12.65 -7.61 8.56
C GLU A 219 -13.36 -8.80 9.23
N LEU A 220 -13.21 -10.00 8.69
CA LEU A 220 -13.75 -11.22 9.31
C LEU A 220 -13.12 -11.49 10.68
N ILE A 221 -11.80 -11.31 10.82
CA ILE A 221 -11.11 -11.43 12.11
C ILE A 221 -11.68 -10.43 13.12
N VAL A 222 -11.83 -9.17 12.71
CA VAL A 222 -12.33 -8.11 13.59
C VAL A 222 -13.77 -8.36 14.02
N SER A 223 -14.63 -8.75 13.09
CA SER A 223 -16.07 -8.91 13.34
C SER A 223 -16.44 -10.21 14.05
N LYS A 224 -15.73 -11.31 13.77
CA LYS A 224 -16.08 -12.65 14.29
C LYS A 224 -15.12 -13.18 15.34
N VAL A 225 -13.81 -12.96 15.18
CA VAL A 225 -12.78 -13.63 16.01
C VAL A 225 -12.40 -12.79 17.23
N LEU A 226 -12.11 -11.49 17.06
CA LEU A 226 -11.75 -10.62 18.18
C LEU A 226 -12.77 -10.60 19.32
N PRO A 227 -14.09 -10.60 19.09
CA PRO A 227 -15.07 -10.59 20.17
C PRO A 227 -14.96 -11.78 21.15
N ILE A 228 -14.44 -12.92 20.71
CA ILE A 228 -14.22 -14.09 21.57
C ILE A 228 -13.18 -13.80 22.65
N PHE A 229 -12.20 -12.94 22.35
CA PHE A 229 -11.13 -12.59 23.27
C PHE A 229 -11.45 -11.38 24.16
N LYS A 230 -12.70 -10.87 24.14
CA LYS A 230 -13.08 -9.67 24.90
C LYS A 230 -12.76 -9.78 26.39
N ASP A 231 -13.21 -10.85 27.04
CA ASP A 231 -13.00 -11.05 28.47
C ASP A 231 -11.50 -11.21 28.82
N PHE A 232 -10.71 -11.77 27.90
CA PHE A 232 -9.26 -11.89 28.06
C PHE A 232 -8.58 -10.52 27.91
N ALA A 233 -9.00 -9.71 26.92
CA ALA A 233 -8.52 -8.36 26.75
C ALA A 233 -8.82 -7.47 27.97
N ASP A 234 -10.03 -7.58 28.52
CA ASP A 234 -10.44 -6.82 29.72
C ASP A 234 -9.56 -7.18 30.93
N LYS A 235 -9.17 -8.45 31.09
CA LYS A 235 -8.21 -8.89 32.13
C LYS A 235 -6.83 -8.25 31.94
N ILE A 236 -6.31 -8.26 30.72
CA ILE A 236 -5.01 -7.65 30.38
C ILE A 236 -5.05 -6.14 30.65
N ASN A 237 -6.13 -5.47 30.24
CA ASN A 237 -6.31 -4.03 30.44
C ASN A 237 -6.38 -3.67 31.93
N LEU A 238 -7.10 -4.46 32.72
CA LEU A 238 -7.18 -4.30 34.17
C LEU A 238 -5.81 -4.49 34.83
N GLU A 239 -5.03 -5.48 34.39
CA GLU A 239 -3.69 -5.75 34.92
C GLU A 239 -2.71 -4.60 34.65
N ILE A 240 -2.68 -4.09 33.41
CA ILE A 240 -1.87 -2.90 33.05
C ILE A 240 -2.28 -1.70 33.91
N SER A 241 -3.59 -1.50 34.10
CA SER A 241 -4.12 -0.37 34.89
C SER A 241 -3.75 -0.48 36.37
N LYS A 242 -3.80 -1.68 36.96
CA LYS A 242 -3.40 -1.93 38.36
C LYS A 242 -1.94 -1.63 38.61
N ARG A 243 -1.07 -1.85 37.62
CA ARG A 243 0.35 -1.51 37.69
C ARG A 243 0.62 0.00 37.58
N GLY A 244 -0.41 0.82 37.35
CA GLY A 244 -0.26 2.27 37.21
C GLY A 244 0.56 2.67 35.98
N ILE A 245 0.65 1.79 34.97
CA ILE A 245 1.43 2.04 33.76
C ILE A 245 0.68 3.04 32.89
N THR A 246 1.12 4.28 32.89
CA THR A 246 0.55 5.34 32.04
C THR A 246 1.33 5.55 30.75
N TYR A 247 2.62 5.19 30.73
CA TYR A 247 3.48 5.31 29.56
C TYR A 247 4.71 4.39 29.66
N LEU A 248 5.05 3.67 28.60
CA LEU A 248 6.27 2.89 28.44
C LEU A 248 6.91 3.16 27.07
N ASN A 249 8.22 3.26 27.07
CA ASN A 249 9.01 3.29 25.85
C ASN A 249 9.63 1.92 25.52
N SER A 250 10.28 1.83 24.36
CA SER A 250 10.85 0.59 23.83
C SER A 250 11.86 -0.12 24.77
N PRO A 251 12.75 0.60 25.50
CA PRO A 251 13.60 -0.01 26.54
C PRO A 251 12.85 -0.65 27.71
N GLN A 252 11.73 -0.06 28.11
CA GLN A 252 10.96 -0.47 29.30
C GLN A 252 9.93 -1.58 29.02
N LEU A 253 9.82 -2.07 27.78
CA LEU A 253 8.82 -3.08 27.42
C LEU A 253 8.93 -4.40 28.21
N HIS A 254 10.10 -4.69 28.79
CA HIS A 254 10.31 -5.88 29.61
C HIS A 254 9.41 -5.92 30.87
N ILE A 255 8.92 -4.76 31.34
CA ILE A 255 7.99 -4.61 32.47
C ILE A 255 6.65 -5.31 32.21
N ILE A 256 6.28 -5.48 30.93
CA ILE A 256 5.04 -6.13 30.51
C ILE A 256 5.32 -7.44 29.75
N SER A 257 6.48 -8.05 29.97
CA SER A 257 6.88 -9.31 29.31
C SER A 257 5.97 -10.49 29.68
N ASP A 258 5.41 -10.49 30.88
CA ASP A 258 4.43 -11.48 31.33
C ASP A 258 3.08 -11.33 30.62
N ILE A 259 2.60 -10.08 30.43
CA ILE A 259 1.44 -9.77 29.59
C ILE A 259 1.67 -10.23 28.16
N GLN A 260 2.88 -9.99 27.63
CA GLN A 260 3.29 -10.46 26.31
C GLN A 260 3.18 -11.98 26.21
N GLU A 261 3.70 -12.70 27.21
CA GLU A 261 3.68 -14.16 27.26
C GLU A 261 2.25 -14.71 27.31
N GLU A 262 1.37 -14.11 28.11
CA GLU A 262 -0.04 -14.46 28.17
C GLU A 262 -0.74 -14.28 26.82
N ILE A 263 -0.46 -13.19 26.10
CA ILE A 263 -1.00 -12.98 24.75
C ILE A 263 -0.48 -14.07 23.79
N ILE A 264 0.81 -14.41 23.84
CA ILE A 264 1.39 -15.45 22.96
C ILE A 264 0.75 -16.82 23.21
N ARG A 265 0.49 -17.17 24.47
CA ARG A 265 -0.10 -18.46 24.85
C ARG A 265 -1.57 -18.58 24.45
N ASN A 266 -2.35 -17.50 24.57
CA ASN A 266 -3.80 -17.57 24.47
C ASN A 266 -4.38 -17.02 23.15
N VAL A 267 -3.63 -16.18 22.41
CA VAL A 267 -4.13 -15.56 21.17
C VAL A 267 -3.40 -16.16 19.95
N PRO A 268 -4.14 -16.69 18.95
CA PRO A 268 -3.56 -17.21 17.71
C PRO A 268 -2.70 -16.18 16.99
N ARG A 269 -1.58 -16.62 16.39
CA ARG A 269 -0.59 -15.74 15.74
C ARG A 269 -1.21 -14.76 14.75
N THR A 270 -2.13 -15.24 13.92
CA THR A 270 -2.86 -14.48 12.88
C THR A 270 -3.73 -13.35 13.44
N VAL A 271 -4.07 -13.40 14.74
CA VAL A 271 -4.97 -12.46 15.41
C VAL A 271 -4.24 -11.49 16.34
N ARG A 272 -3.04 -11.87 16.82
CA ARG A 272 -2.29 -11.13 17.87
C ARG A 272 -2.14 -9.64 17.61
N GLU A 273 -1.76 -9.25 16.41
CA GLU A 273 -1.61 -7.83 16.05
C GLU A 273 -2.91 -7.06 16.25
N LYS A 274 -4.02 -7.55 15.68
CA LYS A 274 -5.32 -6.88 15.79
C LYS A 274 -5.87 -6.92 17.20
N PHE A 275 -5.63 -8.01 17.93
CA PHE A 275 -5.97 -8.11 19.34
C PHE A 275 -5.28 -7.01 20.14
N ILE A 276 -3.95 -6.87 20.02
CA ILE A 276 -3.18 -5.82 20.71
C ILE A 276 -3.70 -4.43 20.30
N SER A 277 -3.81 -4.17 19.00
CA SER A 277 -4.11 -2.84 18.47
C SER A 277 -5.55 -2.38 18.70
N ARG A 278 -6.52 -3.30 18.83
CA ARG A 278 -7.95 -2.95 18.90
C ARG A 278 -8.65 -3.34 20.20
N MET A 279 -8.17 -4.36 20.90
CA MET A 279 -8.83 -4.87 22.11
C MET A 279 -8.14 -4.45 23.40
N THR A 280 -6.87 -4.02 23.33
CA THR A 280 -6.09 -3.66 24.52
C THR A 280 -5.83 -2.15 24.63
N ILE A 281 -5.49 -1.69 25.83
CA ILE A 281 -5.04 -0.31 26.08
C ILE A 281 -3.56 -0.09 25.72
N LEU A 282 -2.84 -1.13 25.27
CA LEU A 282 -1.41 -1.04 24.92
C LEU A 282 -1.07 0.09 23.94
N PRO A 283 -1.86 0.36 22.88
CA PRO A 283 -1.58 1.48 21.98
C PRO A 283 -1.58 2.85 22.65
N SER A 284 -2.29 3.00 23.77
CA SER A 284 -2.36 4.27 24.51
C SER A 284 -1.25 4.44 25.54
N VAL A 285 -0.68 3.33 26.02
CA VAL A 285 0.37 3.33 27.05
C VAL A 285 1.77 3.12 26.45
N LEU A 286 1.89 2.58 25.24
CA LEU A 286 3.19 2.38 24.58
C LEU A 286 3.51 3.54 23.64
N SER A 287 4.79 3.94 23.60
CA SER A 287 5.27 4.80 22.52
C SER A 287 5.13 4.10 21.16
N ASN A 288 4.97 4.83 20.05
CA ASN A 288 4.81 4.22 18.72
C ASN A 288 5.91 3.17 18.40
N GLY A 289 7.17 3.51 18.65
CA GLY A 289 8.28 2.56 18.46
C GLY A 289 8.26 1.39 19.46
N GLY A 290 7.73 1.61 20.67
CA GLY A 290 7.49 0.54 21.64
C GLY A 290 6.38 -0.41 21.21
N LEU A 291 5.25 0.13 20.72
CA LEU A 291 4.10 -0.62 20.23
C LEU A 291 4.48 -1.49 19.03
N THR A 292 5.15 -0.92 18.02
CA THR A 292 5.61 -1.68 16.85
C THR A 292 6.54 -2.83 17.26
N LYS A 293 7.50 -2.57 18.15
CA LYS A 293 8.41 -3.61 18.65
C LYS A 293 7.65 -4.69 19.43
N PHE A 294 6.73 -4.30 20.31
CA PHE A 294 5.91 -5.22 21.10
C PHE A 294 5.05 -6.12 20.21
N ILE A 295 4.35 -5.56 19.23
CA ILE A 295 3.55 -6.32 18.26
C ILE A 295 4.43 -7.30 17.48
N ASN A 296 5.53 -6.81 16.88
CA ASN A 296 6.42 -7.65 16.07
C ASN A 296 6.96 -8.85 16.85
N MET A 297 7.43 -8.62 18.08
CA MET A 297 7.94 -9.70 18.93
C MET A 297 6.83 -10.67 19.33
N THR A 298 5.64 -10.17 19.66
CA THR A 298 4.49 -10.99 20.06
C THR A 298 3.95 -11.85 18.91
N VAL A 299 3.83 -11.28 17.71
CA VAL A 299 3.44 -12.02 16.49
C VAL A 299 4.47 -13.11 16.17
N ASN A 300 5.76 -12.86 16.42
CA ASN A 300 6.83 -13.82 16.17
C ASN A 300 7.08 -14.81 17.33
N GLY A 301 6.32 -14.72 18.43
CA GLY A 301 6.49 -15.63 19.57
C GLY A 301 7.76 -15.38 20.39
N GLN A 302 8.34 -14.18 20.30
CA GLN A 302 9.56 -13.79 20.99
C GLN A 302 9.22 -12.97 22.24
N ILE A 303 9.76 -13.35 23.40
CA ILE A 303 9.57 -12.62 24.66
C ILE A 303 10.63 -11.53 24.79
N ILE A 304 10.19 -10.32 25.14
CA ILE A 304 11.07 -9.21 25.46
C ILE A 304 11.78 -9.49 26.77
N GLN A 305 13.10 -9.60 26.73
CA GLN A 305 13.93 -9.75 27.92
C GLN A 305 14.46 -8.41 28.42
N GLY A 306 14.41 -8.21 29.74
CA GLY A 306 15.12 -7.12 30.40
C GLY A 306 16.62 -7.34 30.27
N HIS A 307 17.33 -6.33 29.79
CA HIS A 307 18.79 -6.34 29.83
C HIS A 307 19.22 -5.54 31.05
N PRO A 308 20.22 -6.00 31.82
CA PRO A 308 20.75 -5.19 32.90
C PRO A 308 21.20 -3.83 32.34
N HIS A 309 20.71 -2.75 32.95
CA HIS A 309 21.04 -1.41 32.54
C HIS A 309 22.39 -1.01 33.17
N ASN A 310 23.47 -1.08 32.39
CA ASN A 310 24.78 -0.60 32.82
C ASN A 310 24.96 0.85 32.37
N PHE A 311 24.76 1.79 33.29
CA PHE A 311 25.01 3.19 33.04
C PHE A 311 26.45 3.58 33.33
N SER A 312 27.03 4.37 32.43
CA SER A 312 28.32 5.00 32.65
C SER A 312 28.32 6.45 32.19
N VAL A 313 29.29 7.21 32.69
CA VAL A 313 29.44 8.63 32.39
C VAL A 313 30.87 8.94 31.99
N ASP A 314 31.01 9.84 31.02
CA ASP A 314 32.27 10.46 30.65
C ASP A 314 32.14 11.98 30.74
N VAL A 315 33.17 12.67 31.23
CA VAL A 315 33.16 14.13 31.37
C VAL A 315 34.16 14.69 30.38
N LYS A 316 33.76 15.74 29.67
CA LYS A 316 34.63 16.45 28.72
C LYS A 316 34.56 17.94 28.93
N ARG A 317 35.74 18.56 28.98
CA ARG A 317 35.89 20.02 28.99
C ARG A 317 35.90 20.59 27.57
N LYS A 318 35.02 21.56 27.29
CA LYS A 318 34.97 22.31 26.01
C LYS A 318 34.68 23.78 26.27
N ARG A 319 35.57 24.67 25.80
CA ARG A 319 35.46 26.14 25.97
C ARG A 319 35.18 26.52 27.44
N GLU A 320 36.05 26.07 28.34
CA GLU A 320 35.99 26.32 29.80
C GLU A 320 34.75 25.78 30.54
N ARG A 321 33.92 24.97 29.87
CA ARG A 321 32.73 24.35 30.48
C ARG A 321 32.85 22.84 30.45
N PHE A 322 32.31 22.18 31.46
CA PHE A 322 32.23 20.72 31.52
C PHE A 322 30.90 20.21 30.97
N TYR A 323 30.96 19.07 30.31
CA TYR A 323 29.81 18.35 29.78
C TYR A 323 29.92 16.89 30.14
N VAL A 324 28.80 16.26 30.48
CA VAL A 324 28.72 14.81 30.70
C VAL A 324 28.10 14.14 29.49
N HIS A 325 28.79 13.12 28.99
CA HIS A 325 28.25 12.10 28.11
C HIS A 325 27.72 10.96 28.98
N ILE A 326 26.47 10.57 28.78
CA ILE A 326 25.84 9.47 29.51
C ILE A 326 25.68 8.31 28.54
N TYR A 327 26.08 7.12 28.96
CA TYR A 327 26.01 5.89 28.18
C TYR A 327 25.14 4.85 28.88
N LEU A 328 24.40 4.09 28.08
CA LEU A 328 23.67 2.90 28.49
C LEU A 328 24.19 1.72 27.69
N ASN A 329 24.77 0.73 28.37
CA ASN A 329 25.32 -0.49 27.74
C ASN A 329 26.34 -0.20 26.60
N GLY A 330 27.05 0.94 26.69
CA GLY A 330 28.05 1.37 25.70
C GLY A 330 27.55 2.40 24.69
N ASP A 331 26.24 2.57 24.52
CA ASP A 331 25.66 3.54 23.60
C ASP A 331 25.43 4.89 24.28
N GLN A 332 25.82 5.99 23.62
CA GLN A 332 25.61 7.33 24.17
C GLN A 332 24.13 7.70 24.09
N ILE A 333 23.49 7.84 25.25
CA ILE A 333 22.07 8.22 25.39
C ILE A 333 21.87 9.71 25.71
N GLY A 334 22.96 10.42 26.03
CA GLY A 334 22.84 11.84 26.35
C GLY A 334 24.14 12.62 26.35
N TYR A 335 23.98 13.94 26.18
CA TYR A 335 25.03 14.93 26.30
C TYR A 335 24.48 16.15 27.04
N LEU A 336 24.96 16.37 28.26
CA LEU A 336 24.41 17.38 29.16
C LEU A 336 25.51 18.35 29.60
N LYS A 337 25.21 19.65 29.57
CA LYS A 337 26.07 20.66 30.20
C LYS A 337 25.98 20.53 31.74
N ILE A 338 27.13 20.48 32.39
CA ILE A 338 27.23 20.47 33.85
C ILE A 338 26.92 21.88 34.39
N ASP A 339 25.95 21.94 35.31
CA ASP A 339 25.54 23.10 36.10
C ASP A 339 24.86 22.61 37.38
N ASP A 340 24.37 23.52 38.22
CA ASP A 340 23.75 23.19 39.52
C ASP A 340 22.53 22.25 39.42
N LYS A 341 21.96 22.07 38.23
CA LYS A 341 20.81 21.20 37.97
C LYS A 341 21.21 19.85 37.35
N ILE A 342 22.50 19.52 37.32
CA ILE A 342 22.98 18.32 36.61
C ILE A 342 22.39 17.02 37.15
N ARG A 343 22.18 16.92 38.47
CA ARG A 343 21.51 15.76 39.11
C ARG A 343 20.09 15.56 38.57
N ASP A 344 19.29 16.62 38.48
CA ASP A 344 17.93 16.55 37.95
C ASP A 344 17.89 16.24 36.45
N LYS A 345 18.92 16.64 35.69
CA LYS A 345 19.04 16.30 34.27
C LYS A 345 19.42 14.83 34.07
N ILE A 346 20.34 14.32 34.89
CA ILE A 346 20.71 12.89 34.93
C ILE A 346 19.47 12.06 35.29
N LYS A 347 18.74 12.45 36.34
CA LYS A 347 17.51 11.79 36.78
C LYS A 347 16.47 11.67 35.68
N ARG A 348 16.16 12.79 35.01
CA ARG A 348 15.21 12.83 33.88
C ARG A 348 15.62 11.99 32.68
N MET A 349 16.92 11.76 32.52
CA MET A 349 17.44 10.92 31.45
C MET A 349 17.35 9.45 31.82
N ILE A 350 17.79 9.07 33.02
CA ILE A 350 17.75 7.69 33.52
C ILE A 350 16.30 7.19 33.66
N SER A 351 15.37 8.04 34.08
CA SER A 351 13.95 7.67 34.24
C SER A 351 13.27 7.22 32.94
N GLN A 352 13.91 7.41 31.79
CA GLN A 352 13.44 6.89 30.51
C GLN A 352 13.89 5.44 30.26
N TYR A 353 14.75 4.86 31.09
CA TYR A 353 15.37 3.57 30.81
C TYR A 353 15.21 2.56 31.93
N VAL A 354 14.92 3.00 33.15
CA VAL A 354 14.80 2.12 34.34
C VAL A 354 13.52 2.36 35.10
N ASP A 355 13.20 1.41 35.97
CA ASP A 355 12.06 1.45 36.88
C ASP A 355 12.21 2.54 37.94
N GLN A 356 11.08 3.06 38.43
CA GLN A 356 11.04 4.18 39.38
C GLN A 356 11.83 3.90 40.67
N GLU A 357 11.89 2.64 41.11
CA GLU A 357 12.64 2.20 42.30
C GLU A 357 14.17 2.32 42.11
N ASP A 358 14.65 2.16 40.87
CA ASP A 358 16.08 2.21 40.54
C ASP A 358 16.57 3.61 40.14
N VAL A 359 15.65 4.50 39.71
CA VAL A 359 15.99 5.85 39.21
C VAL A 359 16.87 6.60 40.20
N GLU A 360 16.52 6.62 41.48
CA GLU A 360 17.26 7.44 42.46
C GLU A 360 18.64 6.88 42.78
N ARG A 361 18.74 5.56 42.93
CA ARG A 361 20.01 4.90 43.19
C ARG A 361 21.00 5.14 42.04
N ILE A 362 20.57 4.90 40.80
CA ILE A 362 21.42 5.06 39.62
C ILE A 362 21.74 6.54 39.37
N THR A 363 20.79 7.44 39.61
CA THR A 363 21.03 8.90 39.51
C THR A 363 22.13 9.33 40.45
N GLU A 364 22.10 8.87 41.70
CA GLU A 364 23.09 9.22 42.70
C GLU A 364 24.47 8.67 42.34
N ASP A 365 24.54 7.41 41.90
CA ASP A 365 25.79 6.77 41.46
C ASP A 365 26.44 7.53 40.28
N LEU A 366 25.65 7.92 39.28
CA LEU A 366 26.17 8.68 38.14
C LEU A 366 26.54 10.11 38.52
N TYR A 367 25.75 10.76 39.38
CA TYR A 367 26.04 12.11 39.87
C TYR A 367 27.37 12.17 40.62
N ASN A 368 27.64 11.19 41.50
CA ASN A 368 28.90 11.08 42.22
C ASN A 368 30.09 10.87 41.27
N LYS A 369 29.96 9.97 40.28
CA LYS A 369 30.99 9.77 39.25
C LYS A 369 31.27 11.03 38.43
N VAL A 370 30.25 11.82 38.12
CA VAL A 370 30.42 13.11 37.42
C VAL A 370 31.19 14.09 38.30
N LYS A 371 30.85 14.18 39.60
CA LYS A 371 31.52 15.06 40.54
C LYS A 371 33.01 14.70 40.69
N GLU A 372 33.31 13.43 40.92
CA GLU A 372 34.68 12.91 41.01
C GLU A 372 35.50 13.25 39.76
N LYS A 373 34.95 13.01 38.56
CA LYS A 373 35.65 13.30 37.30
C LYS A 373 35.84 14.80 37.04
N THR A 374 34.97 15.66 37.57
CA THR A 374 35.10 17.12 37.42
C THR A 374 36.08 17.73 38.42
N GLU A 375 36.32 17.07 39.56
CA GLU A 375 37.34 17.46 40.55
C GLU A 375 38.76 16.98 40.17
N LEU A 376 38.87 16.02 39.25
CA LEU A 376 40.14 15.42 38.77
C LEU A 376 40.68 16.04 37.45
N GLU A 377 39.90 16.86 36.74
CA GLU A 377 40.26 17.59 35.50
C GLU A 377 40.46 19.09 35.73
#